data_AF-W1VJG5-F1
#
_entry.id   AF-W1VJG5-F1
#
_cell.length_a   1.000
_cell.length_b   1.000
_cell.length_c   1.000
_cell.angle_alpha   90.00
_cell.angle_beta   90.00
_cell.angle_gamma   90.00
#
_symmetry.space_group_name_H-M   'P 1'
#
loop_
_entity.id
_entity.type
_entity.pdbx_description
1 polymer ?
#
loop_
_entity_poly.entity_id
_entity_poly.type
_entity_poly.pdbx_seq_one_letter_code
_entity_poly.pdbx_strand_id
1 'polypeptide(L)'
;AAAGLTSAEAAGTMAGAAVAPTGELVTTAPPAPSQAGAYGQSAPAMPTAANSFTTSRSLIGYLIASFFTFGLYSLYRWSEISSTINAIASRYDGRKTMHYLLLALIVAPLTLGIGYFVWSHNICGRIGAEAARRGRPGMLSSADFWLWMVLGSLIIVGPFVYCYRVFQAMNFISESYNTQGI
;
A
#
# COMPACT_ATOMS: atom_id res chain seq x y z
N ALA A 1 60.53 45.58 -27.64
CA ALA A 1 60.33 44.30 -28.33
C ALA A 1 58.83 44.00 -28.28
N ALA A 2 58.09 44.31 -29.35
CA ALA A 2 57.84 43.40 -30.49
C ALA A 2 56.97 42.21 -30.04
N ALA A 3 55.66 42.22 -30.39
CA ALA A 3 55.08 41.53 -31.55
C ALA A 3 54.69 40.07 -31.18
N GLY A 4 53.59 39.45 -31.61
CA GLY A 4 52.42 39.77 -32.43
C GLY A 4 51.28 38.85 -31.94
N LEU A 5 49.99 39.17 -32.08
CA LEU A 5 49.21 39.09 -33.34
C LEU A 5 49.43 37.78 -34.10
N THR A 6 48.34 37.00 -34.23
CA THR A 6 47.77 36.44 -35.48
C THR A 6 46.78 35.34 -35.07
N SER A 7 45.46 35.58 -35.13
CA SER A 7 44.61 35.41 -36.33
C SER A 7 44.38 33.92 -36.64
N ALA A 8 43.24 33.47 -37.12
CA ALA A 8 42.24 34.12 -37.92
C ALA A 8 41.01 33.19 -38.00
N GLU A 9 39.86 33.80 -38.35
CA GLU A 9 38.98 33.37 -39.45
C GLU A 9 38.41 31.94 -39.47
N ALA A 10 37.21 31.69 -39.99
CA ALA A 10 36.12 32.49 -40.55
C ALA A 10 35.08 31.47 -41.06
N ALA A 11 34.00 32.02 -41.60
CA ALA A 11 32.95 31.40 -42.41
C ALA A 11 31.83 30.75 -41.57
N GLY A 12 30.66 31.37 -41.38
CA GLY A 12 30.05 32.50 -42.09
C GLY A 12 28.86 32.03 -42.94
N THR A 13 27.74 32.73 -42.74
CA THR A 13 26.73 33.11 -43.76
C THR A 13 25.84 31.94 -44.26
N MET A 14 24.51 31.99 -44.16
CA MET A 14 23.55 32.96 -44.72
C MET A 14 22.36 33.10 -43.75
N ALA A 15 21.95 34.29 -43.28
CA ALA A 15 21.22 35.33 -43.99
C ALA A 15 19.92 34.85 -44.67
N GLY A 16 18.78 35.18 -44.06
CA GLY A 16 17.44 34.97 -44.62
C GLY A 16 16.37 35.55 -43.71
N ALA A 17 16.13 36.86 -43.81
CA ALA A 17 15.05 37.56 -43.13
C ALA A 17 13.69 37.20 -43.73
N ALA A 18 12.68 36.94 -42.91
CA ALA A 18 11.27 37.27 -43.22
C ALA A 18 10.35 37.12 -41.98
N VAL A 19 9.83 38.27 -41.54
CA VAL A 19 8.43 38.51 -41.13
C VAL A 19 7.89 37.79 -39.88
N ALA A 20 7.73 38.57 -38.81
CA ALA A 20 6.77 38.28 -37.72
C ALA A 20 5.33 38.48 -38.24
N PRO A 21 4.31 37.80 -37.66
CA PRO A 21 3.70 38.42 -36.49
C PRO A 21 3.14 37.42 -35.46
N THR A 22 2.81 37.99 -34.30
CA THR A 22 1.83 37.47 -33.31
C THR A 22 2.43 36.50 -32.29
N GLY A 23 2.55 37.01 -31.07
CA GLY A 23 3.31 36.38 -30.00
C GLY A 23 2.55 35.32 -29.21
N GLU A 24 3.30 34.35 -28.71
CA GLU A 24 3.12 33.76 -27.39
C GLU A 24 4.52 33.41 -26.86
N LEU A 25 4.84 33.90 -25.66
CA LEU A 25 6.10 33.63 -24.98
C LEU A 25 5.97 32.27 -24.27
N VAL A 26 6.65 31.25 -24.79
CA VAL A 26 6.85 29.99 -24.07
C VAL A 26 7.74 30.27 -22.85
N THR A 27 7.12 30.35 -21.67
CA THR A 27 7.81 30.25 -20.39
C THR A 27 7.39 28.95 -19.72
N THR A 28 8.36 28.10 -19.41
CA THR A 28 8.16 26.82 -18.75
C THR A 28 7.72 27.02 -17.31
N ALA A 29 6.45 26.74 -17.02
CA ALA A 29 5.90 26.79 -15.68
C ALA A 29 6.42 25.62 -14.80
N PRO A 30 6.73 25.85 -13.51
CA PRO A 30 6.99 24.80 -12.54
C PRO A 30 5.70 24.02 -12.22
N PRO A 31 5.76 22.69 -11.98
CA PRO A 31 4.57 21.92 -11.64
C PRO A 31 4.05 22.30 -10.25
N ALA A 32 2.84 22.86 -10.23
CA ALA A 32 2.04 23.06 -9.03
C ALA A 32 1.70 21.71 -8.36
N PRO A 33 1.54 21.66 -7.04
CA PRO A 33 1.28 20.43 -6.30
C PRO A 33 -0.03 19.78 -6.76
N SER A 34 0.07 18.51 -7.18
CA SER A 34 -1.03 17.69 -7.65
C SER A 34 -2.08 17.51 -6.56
N GLN A 35 -3.30 17.95 -6.89
CA GLN A 35 -4.50 17.85 -6.07
C GLN A 35 -4.84 16.37 -5.80
N ALA A 36 -4.87 15.98 -4.52
CA ALA A 36 -5.46 14.72 -4.07
C ALA A 36 -6.88 15.00 -3.57
N GLY A 37 -7.88 14.64 -4.38
CA GLY A 37 -9.28 14.72 -3.96
C GLY A 37 -10.26 14.51 -5.10
N ALA A 38 -10.57 13.26 -5.43
CA ALA A 38 -11.79 12.87 -6.14
C ALA A 38 -11.97 11.34 -6.10
N TYR A 39 -12.56 10.84 -5.01
CA TYR A 39 -13.20 9.52 -5.05
C TYR A 39 -14.56 9.70 -5.71
N GLY A 40 -14.61 9.53 -7.03
CA GLY A 40 -15.85 9.71 -7.79
C GLY A 40 -15.63 9.54 -9.28
N GLN A 41 -15.20 8.36 -9.74
CA GLN A 41 -15.36 8.00 -11.15
C GLN A 41 -15.49 6.48 -11.27
N SER A 42 -16.71 6.03 -11.53
CA SER A 42 -17.02 4.65 -11.93
C SER A 42 -16.40 4.37 -13.29
N ALA A 43 -15.24 3.72 -13.29
CA ALA A 43 -14.61 3.18 -14.49
C ALA A 43 -15.38 1.92 -14.97
N PRO A 44 -15.46 1.67 -16.29
CA PRO A 44 -16.14 0.49 -16.83
C PRO A 44 -15.47 -0.78 -16.29
N ALA A 45 -16.30 -1.75 -15.87
CA ALA A 45 -15.86 -3.02 -15.31
C ALA A 45 -14.94 -3.76 -16.29
N MET A 46 -13.64 -3.70 -16.04
CA MET A 46 -12.66 -4.54 -16.70
C MET A 46 -12.87 -6.00 -16.28
N PRO A 47 -12.48 -6.98 -17.11
CA PRO A 47 -12.79 -8.38 -16.88
C PRO A 47 -12.26 -8.80 -15.52
N THR A 48 -13.17 -9.33 -14.69
CA THR A 48 -12.91 -9.88 -13.35
C THR A 48 -11.58 -10.59 -13.32
N ALA A 49 -10.60 -10.04 -12.60
CA ALA A 49 -9.37 -10.74 -12.29
C ALA A 49 -9.75 -12.11 -11.73
N ALA A 50 -9.17 -13.20 -12.26
CA ALA A 50 -9.56 -14.58 -11.98
C ALA A 50 -9.53 -15.01 -10.49
N ASN A 51 -9.17 -14.10 -9.58
CA ASN A 51 -9.29 -14.22 -8.13
C ASN A 51 -9.81 -12.90 -7.55
N SER A 52 -11.13 -12.72 -7.45
CA SER A 52 -11.71 -11.62 -6.66
C SER A 52 -11.54 -11.89 -5.17
N PHE A 53 -10.99 -10.95 -4.41
CA PHE A 53 -10.80 -11.10 -2.97
C PHE A 53 -12.02 -10.59 -2.19
N THR A 54 -12.26 -11.13 -1.00
CA THR A 54 -13.40 -10.72 -0.16
C THR A 54 -13.23 -9.27 0.32
N THR A 55 -14.25 -8.42 0.12
CA THR A 55 -14.23 -6.99 0.49
C THR A 55 -15.09 -6.67 1.72
N SER A 56 -15.83 -7.65 2.24
CA SER A 56 -16.79 -7.48 3.33
C SER A 56 -16.34 -8.15 4.63
N ARG A 57 -15.06 -8.04 5.00
CA ARG A 57 -14.57 -8.56 6.29
C ARG A 57 -15.12 -7.70 7.42
N SER A 58 -16.15 -8.19 8.10
CA SER A 58 -16.75 -7.52 9.26
C SER A 58 -16.13 -8.01 10.57
N LEU A 59 -15.94 -7.09 11.52
CA LEU A 59 -15.51 -7.44 12.89
C LEU A 59 -16.61 -8.19 13.63
N ILE A 60 -17.87 -7.76 13.50
CA ILE A 60 -18.97 -8.42 14.22
C ILE A 60 -19.16 -9.86 13.74
N GLY A 61 -19.06 -10.10 12.43
CA GLY A 61 -19.12 -11.45 11.86
C GLY A 61 -17.92 -12.30 12.27
N TYR A 62 -16.75 -11.69 12.45
CA TYR A 62 -15.59 -12.37 13.03
C TYR A 62 -15.85 -12.83 14.45
N LEU A 63 -16.33 -11.95 15.32
CA LEU A 63 -16.57 -12.29 16.73
C LEU A 63 -17.62 -13.39 16.87
N ILE A 64 -18.73 -13.28 16.14
CA ILE A 64 -19.79 -14.29 16.14
C ILE A 64 -19.25 -15.62 15.63
N ALA A 65 -18.57 -15.65 14.48
CA ALA A 65 -18.03 -16.88 13.92
C ALA A 65 -16.95 -17.51 14.82
N SER A 66 -16.07 -16.69 15.42
CA SER A 66 -15.08 -17.17 16.38
C SER A 66 -15.70 -17.74 17.65
N PHE A 67 -16.82 -17.18 18.10
CA PHE A 67 -17.58 -17.73 19.24
C PHE A 67 -18.18 -19.10 18.91
N PHE A 68 -18.87 -19.24 17.77
CA PHE A 68 -19.49 -20.50 17.37
C PHE A 68 -18.50 -21.62 17.00
N THR A 69 -17.30 -21.27 16.58
CA THR A 69 -16.25 -22.23 16.17
C THR A 69 -15.21 -22.47 17.26
N PHE A 70 -15.44 -22.01 18.49
CA PHE A 70 -14.49 -22.11 19.60
C PHE A 70 -13.08 -21.59 19.26
N GLY A 71 -13.01 -20.52 18.48
CA GLY A 71 -11.75 -19.88 18.07
C GLY A 71 -11.08 -20.48 16.82
N LEU A 72 -11.60 -21.58 16.26
CA LEU A 72 -11.06 -22.14 15.01
C LEU A 72 -11.17 -21.16 13.84
N TYR A 73 -12.26 -20.39 13.78
CA TYR A 73 -12.44 -19.36 12.76
C TYR A 73 -11.38 -18.26 12.84
N SER A 74 -10.86 -17.97 14.03
CA SER A 74 -9.76 -17.01 14.20
C SER A 74 -8.51 -17.47 13.46
N LEU A 75 -8.16 -18.76 13.58
CA LEU A 75 -7.01 -19.35 12.87
C LEU A 75 -7.19 -19.29 11.35
N TYR A 76 -8.38 -19.65 10.86
CA TYR A 76 -8.70 -19.59 9.45
C TYR A 76 -8.63 -18.16 8.89
N ARG A 77 -9.26 -17.19 9.55
CA ARG A 77 -9.34 -15.81 9.02
C ARG A 77 -7.97 -15.14 8.97
N TRP A 78 -7.12 -15.32 9.99
CA TRP A 78 -5.75 -14.80 9.95
C TRP A 78 -4.89 -15.47 8.87
N SER A 79 -5.15 -16.76 8.63
CA SER A 79 -4.52 -17.52 7.55
C SER A 79 -4.92 -17.02 6.16
N GLU A 80 -6.21 -16.76 5.94
CA GLU A 80 -6.74 -16.14 4.72
C GLU A 80 -6.08 -14.78 4.49
N ILE A 81 -6.08 -13.89 5.49
CA ILE A 81 -5.47 -12.54 5.39
C ILE A 81 -4.01 -12.63 4.98
N SER A 82 -3.24 -13.54 5.58
CA SER A 82 -1.82 -13.75 5.24
C SER A 82 -1.62 -14.20 3.78
N SER A 83 -2.55 -15.00 3.27
CA SER A 83 -2.52 -15.51 1.90
C SER A 83 -2.96 -14.46 0.89
N THR A 84 -4.00 -13.68 1.22
CA THR A 84 -4.49 -12.55 0.41
C THR A 84 -3.42 -11.46 0.30
N ILE A 85 -2.81 -11.04 1.41
CA ILE A 85 -1.75 -10.02 1.34
C ILE A 85 -0.53 -10.56 0.59
N ASN A 86 -0.19 -11.84 0.72
CA ASN A 86 0.86 -12.43 -0.10
C ASN A 86 0.49 -12.44 -1.59
N ALA A 87 -0.73 -12.79 -1.96
CA ALA A 87 -1.16 -12.79 -3.36
C ALA A 87 -1.12 -11.38 -3.97
N ILE A 88 -1.54 -10.36 -3.20
CA ILE A 88 -1.63 -8.98 -3.66
C ILE A 88 -0.27 -8.26 -3.61
N ALA A 89 0.47 -8.38 -2.51
CA ALA A 89 1.71 -7.64 -2.27
C ALA A 89 2.96 -8.33 -2.83
N SER A 90 2.95 -9.66 -3.06
CA SER A 90 4.16 -10.36 -3.52
C SER A 90 4.69 -9.86 -4.87
N ARG A 91 3.82 -9.30 -5.72
CA ARG A 91 4.22 -8.70 -7.00
C ARG A 91 5.08 -7.44 -6.84
N TYR A 92 4.97 -6.75 -5.70
CA TYR A 92 5.57 -5.44 -5.50
C TYR A 92 6.61 -5.41 -4.38
N ASP A 93 6.41 -6.19 -3.31
CA ASP A 93 7.29 -6.23 -2.13
C ASP A 93 8.33 -7.36 -2.19
N GLY A 94 8.16 -8.38 -3.05
CA GLY A 94 9.09 -9.51 -3.18
C GLY A 94 9.24 -10.39 -1.92
N ARG A 95 8.52 -10.07 -0.84
CA ARG A 95 8.53 -10.81 0.44
C ARG A 95 7.31 -11.73 0.56
N LYS A 96 7.46 -12.84 1.29
CA LYS A 96 6.37 -13.79 1.60
C LYS A 96 6.14 -13.84 3.11
N THR A 97 4.95 -13.44 3.55
CA THR A 97 4.50 -13.59 4.94
C THR A 97 4.31 -15.06 5.21
N MET A 98 4.84 -15.54 6.33
CA MET A 98 4.67 -16.92 6.76
C MET A 98 3.18 -17.22 7.00
N HIS A 99 2.73 -18.39 6.58
CA HIS A 99 1.34 -18.81 6.74
C HIS A 99 0.97 -18.92 8.22
N TYR A 100 -0.18 -18.37 8.62
CA TYR A 100 -0.55 -18.22 10.03
C TYR A 100 -0.70 -19.56 10.76
N LEU A 101 -1.11 -20.64 10.09
CA LEU A 101 -1.20 -21.96 10.72
C LEU A 101 0.15 -22.50 11.21
N LEU A 102 1.20 -22.30 10.41
CA LEU A 102 2.55 -22.72 10.79
C LEU A 102 3.07 -21.87 11.96
N LEU A 103 2.69 -20.60 12.00
CA LEU A 103 2.99 -19.73 13.12
C LEU A 103 2.27 -20.19 14.40
N ALA A 104 0.96 -20.39 14.31
CA ALA A 104 0.11 -20.67 15.46
C ALA A 104 0.35 -22.05 16.07
N LEU A 105 0.65 -23.07 15.25
CA LEU A 105 0.80 -24.45 15.71
C LEU A 105 2.23 -24.83 16.10
N ILE A 106 3.25 -24.19 15.51
CA ILE A 106 4.65 -24.57 15.72
C ILE A 106 5.42 -23.42 16.38
N VAL A 107 5.44 -22.24 15.75
CA VAL A 107 6.31 -21.14 16.19
C VAL A 107 5.82 -20.53 17.50
N ALA A 108 4.51 -20.35 17.68
CA ALA A 108 3.93 -19.79 18.89
C ALA A 108 4.27 -20.63 20.14
N PRO A 109 4.03 -21.95 20.19
CA PRO A 109 4.45 -22.75 21.34
C PRO A 109 5.98 -22.85 21.48
N LEU A 110 6.73 -22.91 20.37
CA LEU A 110 8.19 -23.00 20.41
C LEU A 110 8.86 -21.72 20.95
N THR A 111 8.30 -20.55 20.66
CA THR A 111 8.85 -19.23 21.04
C THR A 111 8.15 -18.61 22.24
N LEU A 112 7.32 -19.38 22.95
CA LEU A 112 6.48 -18.87 24.06
C LEU A 112 5.64 -17.64 23.66
N GLY A 113 5.19 -17.60 22.41
CA GLY A 113 4.36 -16.52 21.85
C GLY A 113 5.12 -15.35 21.22
N ILE A 114 6.45 -15.24 21.37
CA ILE A 114 7.22 -14.10 20.80
C ILE A 114 7.08 -14.04 19.27
N GLY A 115 7.07 -15.20 18.61
CA GLY A 115 6.89 -15.27 17.16
C GLY A 115 5.58 -14.64 16.66
N TYR A 116 4.52 -14.67 17.47
CA TYR A 116 3.25 -14.01 17.15
C TYR A 116 3.39 -12.48 17.09
N PHE A 117 4.15 -11.88 18.02
CA PHE A 117 4.38 -10.44 18.04
C PHE A 117 5.19 -9.97 16.84
N VAL A 118 6.28 -10.67 16.52
CA VAL A 118 7.13 -10.35 15.36
C VAL A 118 6.34 -10.49 14.07
N TRP A 119 5.56 -11.57 13.92
CA TRP A 119 4.72 -11.76 12.75
C TRP A 119 3.65 -10.66 12.61
N SER A 120 2.98 -10.30 13.70
CA SER A 120 1.93 -9.28 13.72
C SER A 120 2.47 -7.89 13.40
N HIS A 121 3.66 -7.55 13.92
CA HIS A 121 4.36 -6.32 13.56
C HIS A 121 4.66 -6.26 12.06
N ASN A 122 5.23 -7.34 11.51
CA ASN A 122 5.60 -7.40 10.10
C ASN A 122 4.38 -7.34 9.18
N ILE A 123 3.32 -8.10 9.48
CA ILE A 123 2.12 -8.10 8.63
C ILE A 123 1.41 -6.75 8.63
N CYS A 124 1.38 -6.03 9.76
CA CYS A 124 0.82 -4.68 9.83
C CYS A 124 1.62 -3.68 8.98
N GLY A 125 2.96 -3.73 9.05
CA GLY A 125 3.81 -2.91 8.21
C GLY A 125 3.59 -3.15 6.72
N ARG A 126 3.44 -4.42 6.31
CA ARG A 126 3.19 -4.79 4.91
C ARG A 126 1.81 -4.35 4.40
N ILE A 127 0.76 -4.64 5.16
CA ILE A 127 -0.61 -4.21 4.83
C ILE A 127 -0.67 -2.67 4.77
N GLY A 128 -0.02 -1.99 5.72
CA GLY A 128 0.09 -0.54 5.75
C GLY A 128 0.80 0.06 4.53
N ALA A 129 1.93 -0.53 4.14
CA ALA A 129 2.67 -0.11 2.94
C ALA A 129 1.83 -0.28 1.66
N GLU A 130 1.10 -1.39 1.53
CA GLU A 130 0.19 -1.60 0.40
C GLU A 130 -1.00 -0.63 0.40
N ALA A 131 -1.60 -0.35 1.57
CA ALA A 131 -2.66 0.63 1.68
C ALA A 131 -2.17 2.05 1.33
N ALA A 132 -0.97 2.42 1.77
CA ALA A 132 -0.33 3.70 1.45
C ALA A 132 -0.08 3.85 -0.05
N ARG A 133 0.40 2.79 -0.71
CA ARG A 133 0.62 2.75 -2.17
C ARG A 133 -0.67 2.97 -2.96
N ARG A 134 -1.82 2.55 -2.42
CA ARG A 134 -3.16 2.71 -3.01
C ARG A 134 -3.84 4.04 -2.64
N GLY A 135 -3.11 4.98 -2.03
CA GLY A 135 -3.61 6.32 -1.72
C GLY A 135 -4.27 6.48 -0.37
N ARG A 136 -4.15 5.50 0.55
CA ARG A 136 -4.59 5.64 1.95
C ARG A 136 -3.44 5.38 2.94
N PRO A 137 -2.49 6.33 3.05
CA PRO A 137 -1.43 6.23 4.06
C PRO A 137 -2.03 6.27 5.47
N GLY A 138 -1.44 5.51 6.40
CA GLY A 138 -1.82 5.54 7.82
C GLY A 138 -3.04 4.72 8.23
N MET A 139 -3.67 3.96 7.32
CA MET A 139 -4.77 3.04 7.72
C MET A 139 -4.31 2.01 8.75
N LEU A 140 -3.12 1.46 8.55
CA LEU A 140 -2.51 0.48 9.43
C LEU A 140 -1.00 0.68 9.44
N SER A 141 -0.40 0.61 10.61
CA SER A 141 1.05 0.65 10.82
C SER A 141 1.46 -0.40 11.84
N SER A 142 2.73 -0.77 11.86
CA SER A 142 3.29 -1.61 12.91
C SER A 142 3.18 -0.97 14.30
N ALA A 143 3.08 0.37 14.38
CA ALA A 143 2.81 1.08 15.63
C ALA A 143 1.38 0.82 16.15
N ASP A 144 0.41 0.67 15.24
CA ASP A 144 -0.98 0.37 15.61
C ASP A 144 -1.10 -1.02 16.25
N PHE A 145 -0.26 -1.97 15.82
CA PHE A 145 -0.17 -3.26 16.49
C PHE A 145 0.22 -3.08 17.97
N TRP A 146 1.34 -2.42 18.26
CA TRP A 146 1.80 -2.22 19.64
C TRP A 146 0.80 -1.40 20.46
N LEU A 147 0.23 -0.36 19.87
CA LEU A 147 -0.74 0.49 20.56
C LEU A 147 -2.03 -0.27 20.89
N TRP A 148 -2.61 -1.00 19.94
CA TRP A 148 -3.94 -1.60 20.14
C TRP A 148 -3.89 -3.01 20.71
N MET A 149 -2.90 -3.84 20.32
CA MET A 149 -2.74 -5.18 20.86
C MET A 149 -2.02 -5.22 22.21
N VAL A 150 -1.00 -4.40 22.43
CA VAL A 150 -0.27 -4.41 23.71
C VAL A 150 -0.84 -3.37 24.66
N LEU A 151 -0.76 -2.09 24.33
CA LEU A 151 -1.26 -1.04 25.23
C LEU A 151 -2.79 -1.09 25.38
N GLY A 152 -3.50 -1.38 24.29
CA GLY A 152 -4.94 -1.48 24.29
C GLY A 152 -5.48 -2.75 24.96
N SER A 153 -4.66 -3.77 25.19
CA SER A 153 -5.08 -4.93 25.98
C SER A 153 -5.36 -4.58 27.44
N LEU A 154 -4.73 -3.53 27.97
CA LEU A 154 -4.95 -3.06 29.35
C LEU A 154 -6.39 -2.58 29.57
N ILE A 155 -7.07 -2.14 28.50
CA ILE A 155 -8.46 -1.65 28.54
C ILE A 155 -9.45 -2.65 27.96
N ILE A 156 -9.05 -3.90 27.65
CA ILE A 156 -9.83 -4.98 27.03
C ILE A 156 -10.34 -4.69 25.60
N VAL A 157 -10.63 -3.43 25.28
CA VAL A 157 -11.17 -2.97 23.98
C VAL A 157 -10.11 -2.95 22.88
N GLY A 158 -8.83 -2.83 23.23
CA GLY A 158 -7.73 -2.69 22.26
C GLY A 158 -7.65 -3.80 21.21
N PRO A 159 -7.70 -5.08 21.58
CA PRO A 159 -7.69 -6.19 20.63
C PRO A 159 -8.82 -6.12 19.58
N PHE A 160 -9.98 -5.58 19.94
CA PHE A 160 -11.10 -5.39 19.02
C PHE A 160 -10.82 -4.25 18.04
N VAL A 161 -10.30 -3.12 18.52
CA VAL A 161 -9.91 -1.99 17.67
C VAL A 161 -8.82 -2.41 16.68
N TYR A 162 -7.84 -3.18 17.13
CA TYR A 162 -6.81 -3.73 16.24
C TYR A 162 -7.42 -4.58 15.11
N CYS A 163 -8.28 -5.55 15.44
CA CYS A 163 -8.95 -6.39 14.45
C CYS A 163 -9.77 -5.55 13.46
N TYR A 164 -10.46 -4.53 13.94
CA TYR A 164 -11.25 -3.62 13.10
C TYR A 164 -10.37 -2.93 12.06
N ARG A 165 -9.24 -2.35 12.48
CA ARG A 165 -8.33 -1.63 11.59
C ARG A 165 -7.69 -2.55 10.55
N VAL A 166 -7.29 -3.76 10.95
CA VAL A 166 -6.77 -4.77 10.01
C VAL A 166 -7.83 -5.16 8.98
N PHE A 167 -9.06 -5.44 9.40
CA PHE A 167 -10.14 -5.81 8.47
C PHE A 167 -10.50 -4.66 7.53
N GLN A 168 -10.55 -3.42 8.02
CA GLN A 168 -10.82 -2.25 7.20
C GLN A 168 -9.72 -2.02 6.15
N ALA A 169 -8.44 -2.14 6.53
CA ALA A 169 -7.33 -2.05 5.60
C ALA A 169 -7.37 -3.16 4.54
N MET A 170 -7.65 -4.40 4.95
CA MET A 170 -7.75 -5.53 4.04
C MET A 170 -8.94 -5.41 3.07
N ASN A 171 -10.08 -4.91 3.53
CA ASN A 171 -11.23 -4.64 2.68
C ASN A 171 -10.89 -3.61 1.61
N PHE A 172 -10.25 -2.51 2.00
CA PHE A 172 -9.81 -1.49 1.04
C PHE A 172 -8.82 -2.04 0.01
N ILE A 173 -7.81 -2.79 0.45
CA ILE A 173 -6.82 -3.40 -0.46
C ILE A 173 -7.52 -4.39 -1.41
N SER A 174 -8.46 -5.19 -0.90
CA SER A 174 -9.22 -6.15 -1.72
C SER A 174 -10.14 -5.43 -2.72
N GLU A 175 -10.78 -4.34 -2.31
CA GLU A 175 -11.61 -3.48 -3.18
C GLU A 175 -10.79 -2.84 -4.30
N SER A 176 -9.64 -2.24 -3.96
CA SER A 176 -8.72 -1.67 -4.94
C SER A 176 -8.22 -2.73 -5.91
N TYR A 177 -7.91 -3.94 -5.44
CA TYR A 177 -7.54 -5.05 -6.34
C TYR A 177 -8.70 -5.47 -7.25
N ASN A 178 -9.92 -5.59 -6.72
CA ASN A 178 -11.09 -6.01 -7.49
C ASN A 178 -11.53 -4.97 -8.53
N THR A 179 -11.33 -3.67 -8.25
CA THR A 179 -11.78 -2.56 -9.11
C THR A 179 -10.69 -2.10 -10.08
N GLN A 180 -9.43 -2.10 -9.67
CA GLN A 180 -8.31 -1.53 -10.42
C GLN A 180 -7.29 -2.59 -10.88
N GLY A 181 -7.37 -3.83 -10.40
CA GLY A 181 -6.46 -4.93 -10.79
C GLY A 181 -5.03 -4.80 -10.25
N ILE A 182 -4.78 -3.89 -9.30
CA ILE A 182 -3.45 -3.54 -8.75
C ILE A 182 -3.29 -3.84 -7.26
#